data_AF-A0A5B7XWQ7-F1
#
_entry.id   AF-A0A5B7XWQ7-F1
#
_cell.length_a   1.000
_cell.length_b   1.000
_cell.length_c   1.000
_cell.angle_alpha   90.00
_cell.angle_beta   90.00
_cell.angle_gamma   90.00
#
_symmetry.space_group_name_H-M   'P 1'
#
loop_
_entity.id
_entity.type
_entity.pdbx_description
1 polymer ?
#
loop_
_entity_poly.entity_id
_entity_poly.type
_entity_poly.pdbx_seq_one_letter_code
_entity_poly.pdbx_strand_id
1 'polypeptide(L)'
;MICKIENIIKKSKFIGIVVEIQQNDNIKDIIKKYKEIYHDATHVCYGYITNFNNSENAGYSDDGEPKNTAGKPIYETLKLKKAYNVIVFVVRYYGGKKLGAGPLIRAYREATSDAINLANQKGA
;
A
#
# COMPACT_ATOMS: atom_id res chain seq x y z
N MET A 1 7.91 7.86 -7.14
CA MET A 1 8.10 6.93 -6.00
C MET A 1 8.86 7.69 -4.94
N ILE A 2 8.33 7.80 -3.72
CA ILE A 2 8.99 8.50 -2.61
C ILE A 2 9.93 7.53 -1.87
N CYS A 3 9.43 6.36 -1.50
CA CYS A 3 10.24 5.36 -0.82
C CYS A 3 9.70 3.94 -1.05
N LYS A 4 10.55 2.96 -0.71
CA LYS A 4 10.25 1.53 -0.68
C LYS A 4 10.93 0.92 0.54
N ILE A 5 10.22 0.03 1.24
CA ILE A 5 10.74 -0.77 2.35
C ILE A 5 10.24 -2.21 2.25
N GLU A 6 11.05 -3.17 2.67
CA GLU A 6 10.73 -4.60 2.61
C GLU A 6 10.77 -5.22 4.00
N ASN A 7 9.75 -6.01 4.32
CA ASN A 7 9.62 -6.79 5.55
C ASN A 7 9.34 -8.27 5.25
N ILE A 8 9.95 -9.17 6.02
CA ILE A 8 9.70 -10.62 5.92
C ILE A 8 8.90 -11.10 7.14
N ILE A 9 7.70 -11.65 6.91
CA ILE A 9 6.82 -12.17 7.97
C ILE A 9 6.42 -13.60 7.62
N LYS A 10 6.82 -14.57 8.45
CA LYS A 10 6.55 -16.01 8.25
C LYS A 10 6.87 -16.47 6.82
N LYS A 11 8.07 -16.13 6.33
CA LYS A 11 8.58 -16.38 4.97
C LYS A 11 7.86 -15.62 3.84
N SER A 12 6.73 -14.96 4.11
CA SER A 12 6.10 -14.07 3.12
C SER A 12 6.83 -12.73 3.13
N LYS A 13 7.09 -12.20 1.94
CA LYS A 13 7.70 -10.88 1.75
C LYS A 13 6.60 -9.85 1.52
N PHE A 14 6.70 -8.72 2.21
CA PHE A 14 5.82 -7.56 2.06
C PHE A 14 6.67 -6.34 1.72
N ILE A 15 6.38 -5.69 0.60
CA ILE A 15 7.10 -4.52 0.13
C ILE A 15 6.14 -3.33 0.15
N GLY A 16 6.35 -2.41 1.10
CA GLY A 16 5.60 -1.15 1.17
C GLY A 16 6.23 -0.09 0.26
N ILE A 17 5.42 0.55 -0.57
CA ILE A 17 5.86 1.55 -1.56
C ILE A 17 4.96 2.77 -1.45
N VAL A 18 5.54 3.95 -1.20
CA VAL A 18 4.79 5.21 -1.19
C VAL A 18 5.02 5.93 -2.51
N VAL A 19 3.92 6.35 -3.14
CA VAL A 19 3.93 7.11 -4.38
C VAL A 19 3.10 8.36 -4.16
N GLU A 20 3.72 9.51 -4.39
CA GLU A 20 3.01 10.79 -4.45
C GLU A 20 2.06 10.79 -5.65
N ILE A 21 0.90 11.40 -5.45
CA ILE A 21 -0.08 11.68 -6.50
C ILE A 21 -0.08 13.20 -6.68
N GLN A 22 0.03 13.66 -7.91
CA GLN A 22 -0.16 15.06 -8.28
C GLN A 22 -1.60 15.28 -8.76
N GLN A 23 -2.07 16.53 -8.74
CA GLN A 23 -3.44 16.87 -9.16
C GLN A 23 -3.78 16.39 -10.58
N ASN A 24 -2.81 16.41 -11.49
CA ASN A 24 -3.01 16.02 -12.90
C ASN A 24 -2.74 14.53 -13.15
N ASP A 25 -2.37 13.76 -12.11
CA ASP A 25 -2.08 12.35 -12.27
C ASP A 25 -3.36 11.54 -12.45
N ASN A 26 -3.31 10.59 -13.38
CA ASN A 26 -4.33 9.57 -13.49
C ASN A 26 -4.00 8.39 -12.55
N ILE A 27 -4.75 8.28 -11.45
CA ILE A 27 -4.58 7.23 -10.44
C ILE A 27 -4.66 5.83 -11.07
N LYS A 28 -5.50 5.63 -12.10
CA LYS A 28 -5.62 4.32 -12.79
C LYS A 28 -4.33 3.94 -13.51
N ASP A 29 -3.63 4.90 -14.11
CA ASP A 29 -2.38 4.67 -14.81
C ASP A 29 -1.25 4.36 -13.82
N ILE A 30 -1.24 5.03 -12.65
CA ILE A 30 -0.33 4.69 -11.56
C ILE A 30 -0.58 3.25 -11.09
N ILE A 31 -1.84 2.88 -10.81
CA ILE A 31 -2.18 1.50 -10.40
C ILE A 31 -1.73 0.48 -11.45
N LYS A 32 -2.04 0.72 -12.72
CA LYS A 32 -1.65 -0.15 -13.82
C LYS A 32 -0.13 -0.33 -13.89
N LYS A 33 0.63 0.77 -13.83
CA LYS A 33 2.09 0.75 -13.84
C LYS A 33 2.66 -0.12 -12.72
N TYR A 34 2.20 0.01 -11.48
CA TYR A 34 2.74 -0.78 -10.37
C TYR A 34 2.31 -2.24 -10.41
N LYS A 35 1.12 -2.55 -10.95
CA LYS A 35 0.73 -3.93 -11.26
C LYS A 35 1.61 -4.56 -12.33
N GLU A 36 2.01 -3.80 -13.35
CA GLU A 36 2.94 -4.27 -14.39
C GLU A 36 4.36 -4.46 -13.85
N ILE A 37 4.87 -3.53 -13.03
CA ILE A 37 6.20 -3.65 -12.41
C ILE A 37 6.30 -4.88 -11.52
N TYR A 38 5.22 -5.22 -10.80
CA TYR A 38 5.17 -6.35 -9.86
C TYR A 38 4.23 -7.46 -10.36
N HIS A 39 4.23 -7.73 -11.66
CA HIS A 39 3.34 -8.71 -12.29
C HIS A 39 3.58 -10.15 -11.80
N ASP A 40 4.74 -10.42 -11.20
CA ASP A 40 5.16 -11.71 -10.66
C ASP A 40 4.82 -11.87 -9.17
N ALA A 41 4.31 -10.82 -8.53
CA ALA A 41 3.89 -10.86 -7.15
C ALA A 41 2.62 -11.69 -6.96
N THR A 42 2.43 -12.22 -5.75
CA THR A 42 1.19 -12.93 -5.41
C THR A 42 0.02 -11.95 -5.36
N HIS A 43 0.22 -10.78 -4.75
CA HIS A 43 -0.77 -9.72 -4.65
C HIS A 43 -0.09 -8.34 -4.68
N VAL A 44 -0.71 -7.38 -5.36
CA VAL A 44 -0.36 -5.96 -5.40
C VAL A 44 -1.53 -5.17 -4.81
N CYS A 45 -1.65 -5.22 -3.49
CA CYS A 45 -2.70 -4.52 -2.75
C CYS A 45 -2.35 -3.04 -2.63
N TYR A 46 -3.36 -2.18 -2.52
CA TYR A 46 -3.13 -0.75 -2.36
C TYR A 46 -4.23 -0.05 -1.57
N GLY A 47 -3.90 1.15 -1.09
CA GLY A 47 -4.84 2.16 -0.60
C GLY A 47 -4.34 3.55 -1.00
N TYR A 48 -5.26 4.48 -1.26
CA TYR A 48 -4.93 5.86 -1.58
C TYR A 48 -5.93 6.84 -0.98
N ILE A 49 -5.45 8.05 -0.73
CA ILE A 49 -6.26 9.21 -0.39
C ILE A 49 -5.68 10.41 -1.13
N THR A 50 -6.50 11.14 -1.88
CA THR A 50 -6.16 12.41 -2.51
C THR A 50 -7.11 13.48 -2.01
N ASN A 51 -6.61 14.69 -1.81
CA ASN A 51 -7.39 15.87 -1.52
C ASN A 51 -6.82 17.03 -2.33
N PHE A 52 -7.41 17.25 -3.51
CA PHE A 52 -7.07 18.37 -4.39
C PHE A 52 -8.28 19.27 -4.54
N ASN A 53 -8.08 20.60 -4.46
CA ASN A 53 -9.15 21.59 -4.59
C ASN A 53 -10.34 21.34 -3.64
N ASN A 54 -10.08 20.93 -2.40
CA ASN A 54 -11.08 20.55 -1.40
C ASN A 54 -12.00 19.39 -1.82
N SER A 55 -11.55 18.56 -2.77
CA SER A 55 -12.24 17.35 -3.19
C SER A 55 -11.44 16.12 -2.74
N GLU A 56 -12.00 15.38 -1.77
CA GLU A 56 -11.43 14.11 -1.33
C GLU A 56 -11.85 12.99 -2.28
N ASN A 57 -10.88 12.20 -2.73
CA ASN A 57 -11.09 10.94 -3.42
C ASN A 57 -10.21 9.86 -2.77
N ALA A 58 -10.75 8.66 -2.59
CA ALA A 58 -10.08 7.58 -1.90
C ALA A 58 -10.53 6.22 -2.41
N GLY A 59 -9.66 5.22 -2.26
CA GLY A 59 -9.98 3.85 -2.62
C GLY A 59 -8.90 2.88 -2.17
N TYR A 60 -9.23 1.59 -2.24
CA TYR A 60 -8.31 0.50 -1.91
C TYR A 60 -8.66 -0.77 -2.69
N SER A 61 -7.72 -1.72 -2.70
CA SER A 61 -7.90 -3.05 -3.28
C SER A 61 -7.16 -4.09 -2.46
N ASP A 62 -7.82 -5.21 -2.18
CA ASP A 62 -7.20 -6.39 -1.59
C ASP A 62 -6.47 -7.27 -2.64
N ASP A 63 -6.65 -7.00 -3.93
CA ASP A 63 -5.96 -7.69 -5.04
C ASP A 63 -5.94 -9.24 -4.95
N GLY A 64 -7.06 -9.84 -4.54
CA GLY A 64 -7.18 -11.31 -4.40
C GLY A 64 -6.82 -11.85 -3.02
N GLU A 65 -6.33 -11.03 -2.10
CA GLU A 65 -6.30 -11.37 -0.68
C GLU A 65 -7.72 -11.56 -0.12
N PRO A 66 -7.88 -12.25 1.02
CA PRO A 66 -9.16 -12.32 1.69
C PRO A 66 -9.74 -10.92 1.92
N LYS A 67 -11.05 -10.79 1.72
CA LYS A 67 -11.76 -9.50 1.76
C LYS A 67 -11.41 -8.70 3.02
N ASN A 68 -11.07 -7.42 2.82
CA ASN A 68 -10.71 -6.45 3.85
C ASN A 68 -9.48 -6.81 4.69
N THR A 69 -8.62 -7.71 4.22
CA THR A 69 -7.41 -8.09 4.97
C THR A 69 -6.14 -7.37 4.51
N ALA A 70 -6.19 -6.63 3.39
CA ALA A 70 -5.04 -5.95 2.82
C ALA A 70 -5.30 -4.48 2.48
N GLY A 71 -6.10 -4.22 1.44
CA GLY A 71 -6.40 -2.87 0.95
C GLY A 71 -7.06 -2.00 2.01
N LYS A 72 -8.07 -2.53 2.71
CA LYS A 72 -8.75 -1.78 3.79
C LYS A 72 -7.77 -1.42 4.92
N PRO A 73 -6.94 -2.33 5.45
CA PRO A 73 -5.87 -1.99 6.40
C PRO A 73 -4.86 -0.94 5.92
N ILE A 74 -4.45 -0.97 4.65
CA ILE A 74 -3.58 0.07 4.05
C ILE A 74 -4.30 1.42 4.12
N TYR A 75 -5.55 1.49 3.65
CA TYR A 75 -6.36 2.71 3.65
C TYR A 75 -6.62 3.27 5.05
N GLU A 76 -6.97 2.42 6.02
CA GLU A 76 -7.16 2.85 7.41
C GLU A 76 -5.87 3.43 8.00
N THR A 77 -4.72 2.85 7.64
CA THR A 77 -3.41 3.36 8.09
C THR A 77 -3.11 4.74 7.50
N LEU A 78 -3.45 4.98 6.22
CA LEU A 78 -3.32 6.31 5.61
C LEU A 78 -4.18 7.34 6.33
N LYS A 79 -5.44 7.00 6.63
CA LYS A 79 -6.35 7.88 7.40
C LYS A 79 -5.78 8.21 8.77
N LEU A 80 -5.34 7.19 9.52
CA LEU A 80 -4.80 7.37 10.87
C LEU A 80 -3.54 8.24 10.87
N LYS A 81 -2.69 8.11 9.85
CA LYS A 81 -1.47 8.91 9.69
C LYS A 81 -1.69 10.25 8.99
N LYS A 82 -2.92 10.57 8.58
CA LYS A 82 -3.25 11.78 7.79
C LYS A 82 -2.37 11.91 6.53
N ALA A 83 -2.08 10.78 5.89
CA ALA A 83 -1.28 10.72 4.67
C ALA A 83 -2.18 10.93 3.46
N TYR A 84 -2.18 12.17 2.94
CA TYR A 84 -2.95 12.60 1.78
C TYR A 84 -2.07 12.74 0.54
N ASN A 85 -2.70 12.78 -0.63
CA ASN A 85 -2.07 12.93 -1.95
C ASN A 85 -1.04 11.84 -2.23
N VAL A 86 -1.32 10.63 -1.74
CA VAL A 86 -0.46 9.46 -1.91
C VAL A 86 -1.29 8.21 -2.20
N ILE A 87 -0.67 7.30 -2.93
CA ILE A 87 -1.05 5.89 -2.99
C ILE A 87 0.06 5.06 -2.36
N VAL A 88 -0.32 4.12 -1.49
CA VAL A 88 0.58 3.13 -0.95
C VAL A 88 0.23 1.77 -1.53
N PHE A 89 1.23 1.16 -2.16
CA PHE A 89 1.17 -0.24 -2.57
C PHE A 89 1.85 -1.09 -1.50
N VAL A 90 1.26 -2.24 -1.19
CA VAL A 90 1.93 -3.30 -0.45
C VAL A 90 1.94 -4.54 -1.33
N VAL A 91 3.12 -4.84 -1.88
CA VAL A 91 3.34 -6.00 -2.74
C VAL A 91 3.68 -7.19 -1.87
N ARG A 92 2.98 -8.30 -2.08
CA ARG A 92 3.19 -9.54 -1.32
C ARG A 92 3.69 -10.65 -2.22
N TYR A 93 4.76 -11.32 -1.79
CA TYR A 93 5.17 -12.63 -2.30
C TYR A 93 4.90 -13.69 -1.23
N TYR A 94 4.08 -14.70 -1.55
CA TYR A 94 3.68 -15.75 -0.63
C TYR A 94 4.83 -16.70 -0.29
N GLY A 95 5.10 -16.88 1.01
CA GLY A 95 6.21 -17.69 1.51
C GLY A 95 5.91 -19.16 1.77
N GLY A 96 4.83 -19.72 1.21
CA GLY A 96 4.46 -21.13 1.41
C GLY A 96 3.71 -21.45 2.70
N LYS A 97 3.52 -20.49 3.63
CA LYS A 97 2.75 -20.67 4.87
C LYS A 97 1.66 -19.61 5.02
N LYS A 98 0.41 -20.04 5.24
CA LYS A 98 -0.72 -19.14 5.50
C LYS A 98 -0.52 -18.39 6.82
N LEU A 99 -0.81 -17.09 6.81
CA LEU A 99 -0.72 -16.22 7.99
C LEU A 99 -1.99 -16.26 8.85
N GLY A 100 -3.15 -16.51 8.25
CA GLY A 100 -4.46 -16.26 8.87
C GLY A 100 -4.86 -14.78 8.79
N ALA A 101 -6.15 -14.47 8.89
CA ALA A 101 -6.67 -13.12 8.63
C ALA A 101 -6.08 -12.05 9.57
N GLY A 102 -6.03 -12.31 10.89
CA GLY A 102 -5.51 -11.34 11.86
C GLY A 102 -4.02 -10.99 11.63
N PRO A 103 -3.11 -11.99 11.55
CA PRO A 103 -1.71 -11.72 11.24
C PRO A 103 -1.49 -11.09 9.86
N LEU A 104 -2.34 -11.39 8.87
CA LEU A 104 -2.28 -10.77 7.55
C LEU A 104 -2.63 -9.28 7.61
N ILE A 105 -3.73 -8.93 8.29
CA ILE A 105 -4.13 -7.53 8.54
C ILE A 105 -2.98 -6.76 9.20
N ARG A 106 -2.35 -7.35 10.23
CA ARG A 106 -1.21 -6.72 10.92
C ARG A 106 -0.03 -6.48 9.98
N ALA A 107 0.34 -7.50 9.19
CA ALA A 107 1.44 -7.37 8.22
C ALA A 107 1.22 -6.22 7.22
N TYR A 108 -0.01 -6.06 6.69
CA TYR A 108 -0.34 -4.95 5.78
C TYR A 108 -0.30 -3.58 6.47
N ARG A 109 -0.77 -3.47 7.72
CA ARG A 109 -0.68 -2.23 8.51
C ARG A 109 0.77 -1.85 8.80
N GLU A 110 1.58 -2.81 9.25
CA GLU A 110 3.00 -2.61 9.57
C GLU A 110 3.77 -2.17 8.32
N ALA A 111 3.66 -2.90 7.20
CA ALA A 111 4.33 -2.54 5.95
C ALA A 111 3.93 -1.14 5.45
N THR A 112 2.65 -0.77 5.57
CA THR A 112 2.17 0.57 5.22
C THR A 112 2.75 1.64 6.15
N SER A 113 2.70 1.39 7.46
CA SER A 113 3.17 2.32 8.47
C SER A 113 4.66 2.59 8.34
N ASP A 114 5.46 1.55 8.15
CA ASP A 114 6.90 1.63 7.99
C ASP A 114 7.27 2.42 6.72
N ALA A 115 6.56 2.17 5.61
CA ALA A 115 6.77 2.90 4.37
C ALA A 115 6.47 4.39 4.54
N ILE A 116 5.35 4.75 5.18
CA ILE A 116 5.00 6.16 5.42
C ILE A 116 6.02 6.82 6.35
N ASN A 117 6.44 6.14 7.42
CA ASN A 117 7.45 6.67 8.34
C ASN A 117 8.77 6.96 7.61
N LEU A 118 9.21 6.05 6.74
CA LEU A 118 10.41 6.23 5.92
C LEU A 118 10.25 7.38 4.92
N ALA A 119 9.08 7.53 4.29
CA ALA A 119 8.80 8.65 3.39
C ALA A 119 8.93 10.00 4.12
N ASN A 120 8.34 10.10 5.31
CA ASN A 120 8.38 11.33 6.12
C ASN A 120 9.80 11.70 6.56
N GLN A 121 10.66 10.72 6.83
CA GLN A 121 12.07 10.97 7.15
C GLN A 121 12.88 11.48 5.96
N LYS A 122 12.47 11.16 4.73
CA LYS A 122 13.17 11.59 3.50
C LYS A 122 12.66 12.92 2.93
N GLY A 123 11.47 13.35 3.36
CA GLY A 123 10.88 14.64 2.99
C GLY A 123 11.11 15.75 4.02
N ALA A 124 11.74 15.43 5.15
CA ALA A 124 12.24 16.38 6.15
C ALA A 124 13.71 16.74 5.83
#